data_AF-A0A960PT54-F1
#
_entry.id   AF-A0A960PT54-F1
#
_cell.length_a   1.000
_cell.length_b   1.000
_cell.length_c   1.000
_cell.angle_alpha   90.00
_cell.angle_beta   90.00
_cell.angle_gamma   90.00
#
_symmetry.space_group_name_H-M   'P 1'
#
loop_
_entity.id
_entity.type
_entity.pdbx_description
1 polymer ?
#
loop_
_entity_poly.entity_id
_entity_poly.type
_entity_poly.pdbx_seq_one_letter_code
_entity_poly.pdbx_strand_id
1 'polypeptide(L)'
;MKPTKSLSPWKAMLLSLFLAAATALPAIADGQSVLTRIQLLVGFPSAEGGDSPGVLVAPGTVLPIEATDRGAAEEGEASQGSAEAFFDLAESLKRTVRLESVDGRYKMVRPLALDEPTQLPAPSSSSPISLSATLLGYSRELASYRVQFTNGDEVLADTRVAVKRGGRTVVGGLDGEDAPYLFLVLEPLSEGASQEIAWLAEGITPPRSLSKVQP
;
A
#
# COMPACT_ATOMS: atom_id res chain seq x y z
N MET A 1 21.77 24.06 -72.73
CA MET A 1 21.70 22.58 -72.66
C MET A 1 23.11 22.04 -72.39
N LYS A 2 23.31 21.38 -71.22
CA LYS A 2 24.47 20.60 -70.66
C LYS A 2 25.92 21.15 -70.81
N PRO A 3 26.80 21.08 -69.77
CA PRO A 3 27.27 19.83 -69.10
C PRO A 3 27.34 19.90 -67.54
N THR A 4 26.87 18.91 -66.76
CA THR A 4 27.59 17.73 -66.18
C THR A 4 28.96 17.95 -65.53
N LYS A 5 28.99 17.91 -64.18
CA LYS A 5 30.06 17.39 -63.28
C LYS A 5 29.33 16.97 -61.99
N SER A 6 29.15 15.70 -61.57
CA SER A 6 30.03 14.53 -61.37
C SER A 6 31.20 14.80 -60.43
N LEU A 7 31.10 14.28 -59.19
CA LEU A 7 32.11 13.91 -58.18
C LEU A 7 31.37 13.72 -56.83
N SER A 8 31.56 12.71 -55.98
CA SER A 8 32.05 11.34 -56.06
C SER A 8 31.71 10.66 -54.70
N PRO A 9 31.70 9.33 -54.61
CA PRO A 9 31.29 8.55 -53.45
C PRO A 9 32.50 8.17 -52.57
N TRP A 10 32.50 8.48 -51.27
CA TRP A 10 33.32 7.76 -50.26
C TRP A 10 33.09 8.31 -48.85
N LYS A 11 33.17 7.41 -47.85
CA LYS A 11 33.06 7.60 -46.38
C LYS A 11 31.61 7.56 -45.90
N ALA A 12 30.92 6.42 -45.84
CA ALA A 12 31.28 5.19 -45.11
C ALA A 12 31.77 5.48 -43.68
N MET A 13 30.85 5.43 -42.71
CA MET A 13 31.01 4.78 -41.39
C MET A 13 29.68 4.94 -40.62
N LEU A 14 28.86 3.89 -40.53
CA LEU A 14 28.84 2.96 -39.40
C LEU A 14 28.70 3.68 -38.05
N LEU A 15 27.47 3.79 -37.56
CA LEU A 15 27.23 3.65 -36.12
C LEU A 15 25.86 3.03 -35.88
N SER A 16 25.86 1.70 -35.87
CA SER A 16 24.85 0.91 -35.20
C SER A 16 24.97 1.18 -33.70
N LEU A 17 23.97 1.79 -33.07
CA LEU A 17 23.82 1.72 -31.63
C LEU A 17 22.48 1.06 -31.33
N PHE A 18 22.56 -0.22 -30.99
CA PHE A 18 21.51 -0.98 -30.34
C PHE A 18 21.08 -0.25 -29.07
N LEU A 19 19.90 0.37 -29.07
CA LEU A 19 19.26 0.80 -27.84
C LEU A 19 18.47 -0.40 -27.30
N ALA A 20 19.18 -1.29 -26.60
CA ALA A 20 18.56 -2.30 -25.77
C ALA A 20 17.84 -1.57 -24.62
N ALA A 21 16.51 -1.55 -24.65
CA ALA A 21 15.70 -1.18 -23.51
C ALA A 21 15.86 -2.26 -22.44
N ALA A 22 16.94 -2.17 -21.67
CA ALA A 22 17.01 -2.81 -20.37
C ALA A 22 15.96 -2.11 -19.49
N THR A 23 14.81 -2.75 -19.32
CA THR A 23 13.94 -2.50 -18.17
C THR A 23 14.74 -2.91 -16.94
N ALA A 24 15.57 -1.99 -16.45
CA ALA A 24 16.12 -2.08 -15.12
C ALA A 24 14.92 -1.99 -14.18
N LEU A 25 14.51 -3.13 -13.64
CA LEU A 25 13.77 -3.15 -12.38
C LEU A 25 14.59 -2.28 -11.41
N PRO A 26 13.97 -1.31 -10.71
CA PRO A 26 14.71 -0.53 -9.73
C PRO A 26 15.33 -1.52 -8.76
N ALA A 27 16.66 -1.52 -8.70
CA ALA A 27 17.39 -2.21 -7.68
C ALA A 27 16.79 -1.76 -6.35
N ILE A 28 16.28 -2.71 -5.57
CA ILE A 28 15.96 -2.51 -4.16
C ILE A 28 17.29 -2.08 -3.57
N ALA A 29 17.49 -0.77 -3.39
CA ALA A 29 18.62 -0.29 -2.63
C ALA A 29 18.54 -0.99 -1.28
N ASP A 30 19.67 -1.42 -0.72
CA ASP A 30 19.83 -1.85 0.69
C ASP A 30 19.56 -0.68 1.66
N GLY A 31 18.48 0.06 1.38
CA GLY A 31 18.01 1.24 2.05
C GLY A 31 16.88 0.86 2.98
N GLN A 32 17.03 1.36 4.20
CA GLN A 32 16.07 1.43 5.29
C GLN A 32 14.60 1.42 4.83
N SER A 33 14.02 0.22 4.67
CA SER A 33 12.64 0.05 4.20
C SER A 33 11.89 -0.96 5.05
N VAL A 34 10.57 -0.84 5.09
CA VAL A 34 9.68 -1.77 5.80
C VAL A 34 8.67 -2.34 4.82
N LEU A 35 8.67 -3.67 4.69
CA LEU A 35 7.63 -4.37 3.94
C LEU A 35 6.29 -4.15 4.64
N THR A 36 5.37 -3.48 3.96
CA THR A 36 4.10 -3.05 4.51
C THR A 36 2.98 -3.60 3.65
N ARG A 37 2.02 -4.28 4.27
CA ARG A 37 0.77 -4.63 3.64
C ARG A 37 -0.16 -3.42 3.71
N ILE A 38 -0.67 -3.03 2.55
CA ILE A 38 -1.49 -1.83 2.37
C ILE A 38 -2.80 -2.25 1.73
N GLN A 39 -3.91 -1.82 2.32
CA GLN A 39 -5.25 -2.07 1.80
C GLN A 39 -6.07 -0.79 1.82
N LEU A 40 -6.84 -0.54 0.76
CA LEU A 40 -7.80 0.55 0.72
C LEU A 40 -9.21 -0.01 0.80
N LEU A 41 -9.97 0.50 1.76
CA LEU A 41 -11.40 0.23 1.92
C LEU A 41 -12.19 1.50 1.63
N VAL A 42 -13.38 1.31 1.08
CA VAL A 42 -14.29 2.40 0.72
C VAL A 42 -15.64 2.12 1.37
N GLY A 43 -16.08 3.00 2.26
CA GLY A 43 -17.29 2.86 3.06
C GLY A 43 -18.39 3.81 2.60
N PHE A 44 -19.60 3.30 2.44
CA PHE A 44 -20.74 4.09 1.97
C PHE A 44 -21.73 4.32 3.13
N PRO A 45 -22.15 5.57 3.39
CA PRO A 45 -23.22 5.84 4.35
C PRO A 45 -24.56 5.34 3.82
N SER A 46 -25.51 5.07 4.73
CA SER A 46 -26.87 4.74 4.33
C SER A 46 -27.56 5.91 3.64
N ALA A 47 -28.24 5.64 2.52
CA ALA A 47 -28.98 6.65 1.76
C ALA A 47 -30.23 7.19 2.48
N GLU A 48 -30.72 6.51 3.52
CA GLU A 48 -31.84 6.99 4.33
C GLU A 48 -31.35 8.03 5.33
N GLY A 49 -31.64 9.30 5.03
CA GLY A 49 -31.33 10.49 5.84
C GLY A 49 -31.94 10.48 7.23
N GLY A 50 -31.40 9.66 8.11
CA GLY A 50 -31.57 9.79 9.55
C GLY A 50 -30.80 11.01 10.02
N ASP A 51 -31.53 12.04 10.44
CA ASP A 51 -31.06 13.29 11.07
C ASP A 51 -30.43 13.02 12.45
N SER A 52 -29.46 12.10 12.48
CA SER A 52 -28.70 11.70 13.66
C SER A 52 -27.25 12.06 13.40
N PRO A 53 -26.58 12.76 14.34
CA PRO A 53 -25.18 13.13 14.17
C PRO A 53 -24.33 11.85 14.13
N GLY A 54 -24.03 11.39 12.92
CA GLY A 54 -22.96 10.43 12.70
C GLY A 54 -21.66 11.02 13.24
N VAL A 55 -20.78 10.18 13.77
CA VAL A 55 -19.43 10.64 14.10
C VAL A 55 -18.78 11.01 12.79
N LEU A 56 -18.69 12.32 12.52
CA LEU A 56 -18.06 12.88 11.35
C LEU A 56 -16.57 12.49 11.44
N VAL A 57 -16.17 11.48 10.69
CA VAL A 57 -14.77 11.06 10.62
C VAL A 57 -14.04 12.16 9.88
N ALA A 58 -13.38 13.03 10.63
CA ALA A 58 -12.54 14.05 10.05
C ALA A 58 -11.43 13.35 9.25
N PRO A 59 -11.08 13.87 8.06
CA PRO A 59 -9.94 13.37 7.32
C PRO A 59 -8.70 13.31 8.20
N GLY A 60 -8.02 12.16 8.19
CA GLY A 60 -6.85 11.88 9.03
C GLY A 60 -7.15 11.27 10.40
N THR A 61 -8.39 10.87 10.66
CA THR A 61 -8.71 10.13 11.88
C THR A 61 -7.99 8.79 11.89
N VAL A 62 -7.21 8.54 12.95
CA VAL A 62 -6.60 7.23 13.21
C VAL A 62 -7.58 6.40 14.02
N LEU A 63 -8.01 5.28 13.45
CA LEU A 63 -8.85 4.30 14.14
C LEU A 63 -7.92 3.20 14.68
N PRO A 64 -7.69 3.14 16.01
CA PRO A 64 -6.93 2.06 16.59
C PRO A 64 -7.74 0.78 16.42
N ILE A 65 -7.15 -0.21 15.78
CA ILE A 65 -7.75 -1.53 15.66
C ILE A 65 -6.90 -2.42 16.53
N GLU A 66 -7.48 -2.88 17.63
CA GLU A 66 -6.85 -3.91 18.44
C GLU A 66 -6.62 -5.10 17.51
N ALA A 67 -5.35 -5.36 17.22
CA ALA A 67 -4.97 -6.60 16.57
C ALA A 67 -5.44 -7.69 17.53
N THR A 68 -6.53 -8.38 17.19
CA THR A 68 -6.83 -9.64 17.84
C THR A 68 -5.57 -10.48 17.69
N ASP A 69 -5.04 -11.01 18.79
CA ASP A 69 -3.77 -11.77 18.83
C ASP A 69 -3.75 -12.98 17.85
N ARG A 70 -4.87 -13.24 17.16
CA ARG A 70 -5.03 -14.18 16.05
C ARG A 70 -4.36 -13.75 14.73
N GLY A 71 -3.88 -12.51 14.59
CA GLY A 71 -3.21 -12.04 13.36
C GLY A 71 -1.79 -12.59 13.14
N ALA A 72 -1.20 -13.23 14.15
CA ALA A 72 0.13 -13.85 14.08
C ALA A 72 0.05 -15.36 13.80
N ALA A 73 -0.96 -15.81 13.05
CA ALA A 73 -1.11 -17.22 12.68
C ALA A 73 -0.15 -17.60 11.56
N GLU A 74 0.65 -18.64 11.82
CA GLU A 74 1.55 -19.32 10.89
C GLU A 74 0.83 -19.70 9.58
N GLU A 75 1.51 -19.51 8.45
CA GLU A 75 0.96 -19.42 7.08
C GLU A 75 0.41 -20.73 6.45
N GLY A 76 -0.12 -21.67 7.24
CA GLY A 76 -0.89 -22.81 6.72
C GLY A 76 -2.36 -22.47 6.36
N GLU A 77 -2.92 -21.45 7.01
CA GLU A 77 -4.35 -21.07 6.97
C GLU A 77 -4.58 -19.63 6.44
N ALA A 78 -3.58 -19.07 5.73
CA ALA A 78 -3.49 -17.65 5.38
C ALA A 78 -4.64 -17.10 4.51
N SER A 79 -5.34 -17.95 3.75
CA SER A 79 -6.45 -17.51 2.88
C SER A 79 -7.77 -17.35 3.64
N GLN A 80 -8.05 -18.21 4.64
CA GLN A 80 -9.27 -18.12 5.45
C GLN A 80 -9.12 -17.03 6.52
N GLY A 81 -8.00 -17.00 7.23
CA GLY A 81 -7.75 -15.98 8.25
C GLY A 81 -7.71 -14.55 7.70
N SER A 82 -7.28 -14.37 6.43
CA SER A 82 -7.29 -13.04 5.81
C SER A 82 -8.70 -12.56 5.43
N ALA A 83 -9.63 -13.46 5.10
CA ALA A 83 -11.01 -13.06 4.76
C ALA A 83 -11.77 -12.69 6.03
N GLU A 84 -11.65 -13.50 7.08
CA GLU A 84 -12.24 -13.22 8.40
C GLU A 84 -11.73 -11.89 8.98
N ALA A 85 -10.41 -11.67 8.96
CA ALA A 85 -9.81 -10.42 9.44
C ALA A 85 -10.23 -9.18 8.61
N PHE A 86 -10.68 -9.38 7.36
CA PHE A 86 -11.29 -8.31 6.57
C PHE A 86 -12.76 -8.09 6.98
N PHE A 87 -13.54 -9.15 7.16
CA PHE A 87 -14.93 -9.03 7.60
C PHE A 87 -15.06 -8.39 8.98
N ASP A 88 -14.23 -8.80 9.94
CA ASP A 88 -14.18 -8.22 11.28
C ASP A 88 -13.84 -6.72 11.22
N LEU A 89 -12.86 -6.37 10.37
CA LEU A 89 -12.47 -4.99 10.13
C LEU A 89 -13.63 -4.18 9.52
N ALA A 90 -14.24 -4.70 8.45
CA ALA A 90 -15.34 -4.05 7.75
C ALA A 90 -16.55 -3.84 8.68
N GLU A 91 -16.92 -4.85 9.47
CA GLU A 91 -18.00 -4.75 10.46
C GLU A 91 -17.66 -3.75 11.58
N SER A 92 -16.41 -3.73 12.05
CA SER A 92 -15.95 -2.73 13.02
C SER A 92 -16.06 -1.30 12.46
N LEU A 93 -15.66 -1.08 11.21
CA LEU A 93 -15.78 0.21 10.52
C LEU A 93 -17.25 0.59 10.29
N LYS A 94 -18.08 -0.34 9.81
CA LYS A 94 -19.53 -0.13 9.66
C LYS A 94 -20.18 0.29 10.96
N ARG A 95 -19.84 -0.36 12.07
CA ARG A 95 -20.40 -0.02 13.39
C ARG A 95 -19.88 1.32 13.91
N THR A 96 -18.59 1.60 13.75
CA THR A 96 -17.95 2.79 14.31
C THR A 96 -18.37 4.06 13.55
N VAL A 97 -18.47 3.97 12.22
CA VAL A 97 -18.72 5.11 11.33
C VAL A 97 -20.15 5.11 10.77
N ARG A 98 -20.98 4.12 11.15
CA ARG A 98 -22.37 3.94 10.69
C ARG A 98 -22.48 3.81 9.17
N LEU A 99 -21.69 2.90 8.60
CA LEU A 99 -21.67 2.62 7.16
C LEU A 99 -22.67 1.52 6.83
N GLU A 100 -23.34 1.63 5.70
CA GLU A 100 -24.18 0.57 5.13
C GLU A 100 -23.31 -0.56 4.59
N SER A 101 -22.29 -0.19 3.82
CA SER A 101 -21.37 -1.11 3.16
C SER A 101 -19.93 -0.63 3.24
N VAL A 102 -19.01 -1.59 3.15
CA VAL A 102 -17.56 -1.36 3.08
C VAL A 102 -17.00 -2.30 2.02
N ASP A 103 -16.39 -1.73 0.99
CA ASP A 103 -15.82 -2.45 -0.13
C ASP A 103 -14.29 -2.39 -0.10
N GLY A 104 -13.63 -3.52 -0.30
CA GLY A 104 -12.19 -3.57 -0.52
C GLY A 104 -11.84 -3.19 -1.96
N ARG A 105 -11.02 -2.15 -2.16
CA ARG A 105 -10.58 -1.71 -3.50
C ARG A 105 -9.34 -2.44 -3.97
N TYR A 106 -8.34 -2.52 -3.10
CA TYR A 106 -7.12 -3.26 -3.37
C TYR A 106 -6.46 -3.70 -2.08
N LYS A 107 -5.62 -4.73 -2.19
CA LYS A 107 -4.71 -5.20 -1.16
C LYS A 107 -3.37 -5.48 -1.83
N MET A 108 -2.30 -4.93 -1.29
CA MET A 108 -0.94 -5.13 -1.81
C MET A 108 0.09 -5.22 -0.69
N VAL A 109 1.26 -5.73 -1.02
CA VAL A 109 2.43 -5.68 -0.14
C VAL A 109 3.51 -4.91 -0.89
N ARG A 110 4.07 -3.86 -0.27
CA ARG A 110 5.15 -3.07 -0.86
C ARG A 110 6.20 -2.71 0.17
N PRO A 111 7.49 -2.66 -0.22
CA PRO A 111 8.51 -2.01 0.60
C PRO A 111 8.25 -0.49 0.58
N LEU A 112 8.17 0.12 1.75
CA LEU A 112 8.16 1.57 1.90
C LEU A 112 9.53 2.02 2.37
N ALA A 113 10.22 2.82 1.57
CA ALA A 113 11.54 3.36 1.88
C ALA A 113 11.44 4.57 2.83
N LEU A 114 12.44 4.72 3.70
CA LEU A 114 12.51 5.81 4.66
C LEU A 114 12.56 7.17 3.94
N ASP A 115 11.71 8.09 4.39
CA ASP A 115 11.55 9.46 3.89
C ASP A 115 11.20 9.58 2.40
N GLU A 116 10.79 8.48 1.75
CA GLU A 116 10.37 8.47 0.35
C GLU A 116 8.84 8.31 0.25
N PRO A 117 8.11 9.33 -0.25
CA PRO A 117 6.68 9.23 -0.46
C PRO A 117 6.35 8.17 -1.52
N THR A 118 5.60 7.16 -1.11
CA THR A 118 5.07 6.15 -2.03
C THR A 118 3.66 6.51 -2.44
N GLN A 119 3.46 6.76 -3.74
CA GLN A 119 2.14 6.99 -4.30
C GLN A 119 1.35 5.68 -4.35
N LEU A 120 0.13 5.70 -3.83
CA LEU A 120 -0.78 4.57 -3.84
C LEU A 120 -1.80 4.70 -4.97
N PRO A 121 -2.39 3.60 -5.45
CA PRO A 121 -3.46 3.67 -6.45
C PRO A 121 -4.64 4.49 -5.94
N ALA A 122 -5.22 5.28 -6.85
CA ALA A 122 -6.41 6.06 -6.56
C ALA A 122 -7.60 5.16 -6.16
N PRO A 123 -8.56 5.67 -5.38
CA PRO A 123 -9.76 4.92 -4.98
C PRO A 123 -10.63 4.46 -6.15
N SER A 124 -10.69 5.27 -7.21
CA SER A 124 -11.38 4.97 -8.46
C SER A 124 -10.67 5.68 -9.62
N SER A 125 -10.85 5.20 -10.85
CA SER A 125 -10.21 5.77 -12.04
C SER A 125 -10.65 7.21 -12.36
N SER A 126 -11.76 7.66 -11.77
CA SER A 126 -12.33 8.99 -11.97
C SER A 126 -12.25 9.89 -10.73
N SER A 127 -11.77 9.39 -9.59
CA SER A 127 -11.62 10.19 -8.38
C SER A 127 -10.41 11.12 -8.54
N PRO A 128 -10.53 12.41 -8.19
CA PRO A 128 -9.40 13.32 -8.15
C PRO A 128 -8.50 13.08 -6.92
N ILE A 129 -8.85 12.12 -6.06
CA ILE A 129 -8.11 11.83 -4.83
C ILE A 129 -6.84 11.05 -5.09
N SER A 130 -5.76 11.61 -4.53
CA SER A 130 -4.44 11.03 -4.49
C SER A 130 -4.06 10.64 -3.06
N LEU A 131 -3.52 9.43 -2.92
CA LEU A 131 -3.14 8.81 -1.66
C LEU A 131 -1.62 8.58 -1.65
N SER A 132 -0.94 8.98 -0.58
CA SER A 132 0.47 8.65 -0.40
C SER A 132 0.74 8.16 1.02
N ALA A 133 1.72 7.27 1.13
CA ALA A 133 2.26 6.79 2.40
C ALA A 133 3.79 6.95 2.38
N THR A 134 4.32 7.56 3.43
CA THR A 134 5.77 7.77 3.62
C THR A 134 6.18 7.08 4.92
N LEU A 135 7.22 6.25 4.88
CA LEU A 135 7.84 5.73 6.10
C LEU A 135 8.70 6.84 6.72
N LEU A 136 8.41 7.24 7.96
CA LEU A 136 9.14 8.29 8.68
C LEU A 136 10.24 7.74 9.60
N GLY A 137 10.15 6.46 9.96
CA GLY A 137 11.08 5.83 10.88
C GLY A 137 10.59 4.46 11.31
N TYR A 138 11.49 3.58 11.71
CA TYR A 138 11.11 2.26 12.20
C TYR A 138 12.15 1.69 13.18
N SER A 139 11.70 0.66 13.90
CA SER A 139 12.48 -0.18 14.80
C SER A 139 12.05 -1.64 14.62
N ARG A 140 12.53 -2.54 15.48
CA ARG A 140 12.07 -3.93 15.51
C ARG A 140 10.59 -4.07 15.87
N GLU A 141 10.04 -3.13 16.61
CA GLU A 141 8.68 -3.23 17.17
C GLU A 141 7.69 -2.27 16.54
N LEU A 142 8.14 -1.13 16.02
CA LEU A 142 7.27 -0.05 15.53
C LEU A 142 7.73 0.43 14.15
N ALA A 143 6.78 0.82 13.30
CA ALA A 143 7.00 1.61 12.10
C ALA A 143 6.11 2.86 12.15
N SER A 144 6.69 4.02 11.87
CA SER A 144 6.01 5.31 11.86
C SER A 144 5.79 5.77 10.42
N TYR A 145 4.58 6.19 10.10
CA TYR A 145 4.17 6.58 8.76
C TYR A 145 3.57 7.98 8.75
N ARG A 146 3.73 8.68 7.63
CA ARG A 146 2.90 9.82 7.22
C ARG A 146 1.96 9.33 6.13
N VAL A 147 0.67 9.52 6.30
CA VAL A 147 -0.35 9.24 5.30
C VAL A 147 -0.96 10.55 4.87
N GLN A 148 -1.00 10.80 3.57
CA GLN A 148 -1.64 11.98 3.01
C GLN A 148 -2.75 11.61 2.04
N PHE A 149 -3.85 12.35 2.16
CA PHE A 149 -4.96 12.37 1.22
C PHE A 149 -5.00 13.76 0.61
N THR A 150 -5.05 13.83 -0.72
CA THR A 150 -5.05 15.09 -1.47
C THR A 150 -6.12 15.05 -2.54
N ASN A 151 -6.71 16.20 -2.87
CA ASN A 151 -7.61 16.38 -4.00
C ASN A 151 -7.03 17.47 -4.90
N GLY A 152 -6.36 17.07 -5.97
CA GLY A 152 -5.49 17.98 -6.72
C GLY A 152 -4.40 18.57 -5.81
N ASP A 153 -4.40 19.89 -5.66
CA ASP A 153 -3.45 20.62 -4.81
C ASP A 153 -3.92 20.79 -3.36
N GLU A 154 -5.18 20.43 -3.05
CA GLU A 154 -5.74 20.56 -1.71
C GLU A 154 -5.36 19.36 -0.84
N VAL A 155 -4.78 19.61 0.33
CA VAL A 155 -4.51 18.57 1.33
C VAL A 155 -5.78 18.31 2.13
N LEU A 156 -6.42 17.17 1.87
CA LEU A 156 -7.59 16.72 2.62
C LEU A 156 -7.19 16.20 3.99
N ALA A 157 -6.12 15.42 4.08
CA ALA A 157 -5.58 14.90 5.34
C ALA A 157 -4.07 14.72 5.29
N ASP A 158 -3.42 14.92 6.43
CA ASP A 158 -2.01 14.66 6.65
C ASP A 158 -1.79 14.10 8.05
N THR A 159 -1.62 12.79 8.13
CA THR A 159 -1.68 12.05 9.39
C THR A 159 -0.37 11.34 9.65
N ARG A 160 0.17 11.50 10.86
CA ARG A 160 1.31 10.72 11.33
C ARG A 160 0.82 9.64 12.28
N VAL A 161 1.21 8.40 12.04
CA VAL A 161 0.78 7.25 12.84
C VAL A 161 1.94 6.30 13.09
N ALA A 162 2.04 5.78 14.31
CA ALA A 162 2.97 4.72 14.67
C ALA A 162 2.22 3.40 14.79
N VAL A 163 2.75 2.35 14.16
CA VAL A 163 2.09 1.04 14.04
C VAL A 163 3.06 -0.03 14.52
N LYS A 164 2.59 -0.93 15.37
CA LYS A 164 3.37 -2.10 15.79
C LYS A 164 3.64 -3.00 14.60
N ARG A 165 4.86 -3.50 14.44
CA ARG A 165 5.21 -4.50 13.42
C ARG A 165 4.46 -5.81 13.71
N GLY A 166 3.78 -6.33 12.69
CA GLY A 166 2.80 -7.41 12.79
C GLY A 166 1.41 -6.94 13.25
N GLY A 167 1.25 -5.65 13.60
CA GLY A 167 -0.02 -5.03 13.93
C GLY A 167 -0.57 -4.21 12.76
N ARG A 168 -1.76 -3.63 12.96
CA ARG A 168 -2.50 -2.90 11.93
C ARG A 168 -3.01 -1.57 12.47
N THR A 169 -3.06 -0.56 11.62
CA THR A 169 -3.79 0.69 11.88
C THR A 169 -4.68 1.03 10.69
N VAL A 170 -5.71 1.84 10.94
CA VAL A 170 -6.54 2.43 9.90
C VAL A 170 -6.49 3.95 9.98
N VAL A 171 -6.26 4.58 8.84
CA VAL A 171 -6.32 6.03 8.67
C VAL A 171 -7.50 6.35 7.77
N GLY A 172 -8.48 7.08 8.30
CA GLY A 172 -9.66 7.52 7.57
C GLY A 172 -9.42 8.80 6.77
N GLY A 173 -10.10 8.93 5.63
CA GLY A 173 -10.18 10.12 4.79
C GLY A 173 -11.60 10.29 4.24
N LEU A 174 -11.97 11.50 3.81
CA LEU A 174 -13.23 11.76 3.11
C LEU A 174 -12.96 12.03 1.64
N ASP A 175 -13.83 11.53 0.77
CA ASP A 175 -13.86 11.87 -0.66
C ASP A 175 -14.95 12.92 -0.95
N GLY A 176 -14.76 14.14 -0.44
CA GLY A 176 -15.58 15.31 -0.82
C GLY A 176 -17.07 15.28 -0.41
N GLU A 177 -17.84 16.24 -0.95
CA GLU A 177 -19.25 16.52 -0.58
C GLU A 177 -20.25 15.41 -0.96
N ASP A 178 -19.90 14.52 -1.89
CA ASP A 178 -20.81 13.50 -2.46
C ASP A 178 -20.31 12.04 -2.37
N ALA A 179 -19.17 11.76 -1.70
CA ALA A 179 -18.49 10.48 -1.91
C ALA A 179 -17.96 9.75 -0.63
N PRO A 180 -17.75 8.41 -0.74
CA PRO A 180 -17.62 7.48 0.38
C PRO A 180 -16.40 7.72 1.28
N TYR A 181 -16.50 7.25 2.53
CA TYR A 181 -15.40 7.24 3.49
C TYR A 181 -14.25 6.36 2.97
N LEU A 182 -13.04 6.90 2.90
CA LEU A 182 -11.83 6.17 2.53
C LEU A 182 -11.11 5.69 3.78
N PHE A 183 -10.68 4.43 3.81
CA PHE A 183 -9.91 3.88 4.92
C PHE A 183 -8.65 3.22 4.38
N LEU A 184 -7.50 3.82 4.68
CA LEU A 184 -6.21 3.23 4.38
C LEU A 184 -5.74 2.39 5.57
N VAL A 185 -5.61 1.09 5.32
CA VAL A 185 -5.10 0.12 6.28
C VAL A 185 -3.60 -0.05 6.05
N LEU A 186 -2.81 0.15 7.11
CA LEU A 186 -1.37 -0.08 7.10
C LEU A 186 -1.02 -1.19 8.09
N GLU A 187 -0.29 -2.19 7.61
CA GLU A 187 0.15 -3.34 8.38
C GLU A 187 1.65 -3.60 8.09
N PRO A 188 2.58 -2.97 8.83
CA PRO A 188 4.00 -3.29 8.74
C PRO A 188 4.22 -4.75 9.10
N LEU A 189 4.87 -5.52 8.24
CA LEU A 189 5.13 -6.92 8.55
C LEU A 189 6.20 -7.07 9.63
N SER A 190 6.07 -8.14 10.41
CA SER A 190 7.13 -8.58 11.33
C SER A 190 8.38 -8.99 10.54
N GLU A 191 9.54 -9.04 11.21
CA GLU A 191 10.80 -9.44 10.55
C GLU A 191 10.73 -10.86 9.97
N GLY A 192 10.09 -11.79 10.70
CA GLY A 192 9.90 -13.17 10.24
C GLY A 192 9.09 -13.26 8.95
N ALA A 193 7.93 -12.59 8.91
CA ALA A 193 7.07 -12.58 7.72
C ALA A 193 7.73 -11.85 6.53
N SER A 194 8.57 -10.85 6.79
CA SER A 194 9.29 -10.14 5.74
C SER A 194 10.35 -11.03 5.06
N GLN A 195 11.05 -11.86 5.84
CA GLN A 195 12.05 -12.80 5.31
C GLN A 195 11.41 -13.91 4.48
N GLU A 196 10.27 -14.43 4.91
CA GLU A 196 9.52 -15.45 4.19
C GLU A 196 9.05 -14.97 2.81
N ILE A 197 8.51 -13.75 2.74
CA ILE A 197 8.10 -13.15 1.46
C ILE A 197 9.31 -12.89 0.55
N ALA A 198 10.45 -12.49 1.11
CA ALA A 198 11.68 -12.33 0.34
C ALA A 198 12.15 -13.67 -0.25
N TRP A 199 12.13 -14.76 0.53
CA TRP A 199 12.47 -16.10 0.05
C TRP A 199 11.52 -16.59 -1.05
N LEU A 200 10.22 -16.38 -0.89
CA LEU A 200 9.22 -16.72 -1.92
C LEU A 200 9.45 -15.95 -3.23
N ALA A 201 9.82 -14.67 -3.14
CA ALA A 201 10.14 -13.85 -4.31
C ALA A 201 11.42 -14.33 -5.04
N GLU A 202 12.38 -14.89 -4.29
CA GLU A 202 13.61 -15.48 -4.83
C GLU A 202 13.43 -16.93 -5.31
N GLY A 203 12.22 -17.50 -5.18
CA GLY A 203 11.94 -18.89 -5.52
C GLY A 203 12.60 -19.89 -4.56
N ILE A 204 13.00 -19.44 -3.37
CA ILE A 204 13.63 -20.23 -2.32
C ILE A 204 12.54 -20.72 -1.37
N THR A 205 12.45 -22.04 -1.19
CA THR A 205 11.53 -22.61 -0.20
C THR A 205 12.01 -22.26 1.22
N PRO A 206 11.17 -21.65 2.08
CA PRO A 206 11.55 -21.31 3.45
C PRO A 206 11.98 -22.56 4.24
N PRO A 207 13.07 -22.50 5.05
CA PRO A 207 13.41 -23.58 5.95
C PRO A 207 12.31 -23.75 7.00
N ARG A 208 11.62 -24.90 6.97
CA ARG A 208 10.69 -25.28 8.03
C ARG A 208 11.46 -25.53 9.32
N SER A 209 11.04 -24.88 10.40
CA SER A 209 11.56 -25.19 11.73
C SER A 209 11.18 -26.63 12.08
N LEU A 210 12.17 -27.52 12.13
CA LEU A 210 11.95 -28.88 12.61
C LEU A 210 11.71 -28.80 14.11
N SER A 211 10.46 -29.02 14.52
CA SER A 211 10.09 -29.21 15.92
C SER A 211 11.05 -30.20 16.57
N LYS A 212 11.65 -29.77 17.69
CA LYS A 212 12.64 -30.52 18.44
C LYS A 212 11.95 -31.76 19.01
N VAL A 213 12.27 -32.94 18.47
CA VAL A 213 11.83 -34.22 19.05
C VAL A 213 12.36 -34.27 20.48
N GLN A 214 11.45 -34.32 21.47
CA GLN A 214 11.86 -34.48 22.87
C GLN A 214 12.55 -35.84 23.03
N PRO A 215 13.70 -35.89 23.74
CA PRO A 215 14.41 -37.14 24.01
C PRO A 215 13.64 -38.07 24.95
#